data_AF-Q7UTS9-F1
#
_entry.id   AF-Q7UTS9-F1
#
_cell.length_a   1.000
_cell.length_b   1.000
_cell.length_c   1.000
_cell.angle_alpha   90.00
_cell.angle_beta   90.00
_cell.angle_gamma   90.00
#
_symmetry.space_group_name_H-M   'P 1'
#
loop_
_entity.id
_entity.type
_entity.pdbx_description
1 polymer ?
#
loop_
_entity_poly.entity_id
_entity_poly.type
_entity_poly.pdbx_seq_one_letter_code
_entity_poly.pdbx_strand_id
1 'polypeptide(L)'
;MIDQFLRDSSNQRTDEYGGSIENRLRFLREVFTAVNNAWSADRTGVRLSPPMSGNGMAGSDPIELCSRAAQMHNTFQLAYLHIAEAI
;
A
#
# COMPACT_ATOMS: atom_id res chain seq x y z
N MET A 1 3.46 -1.98 10.06
CA MET A 1 3.44 -3.36 9.54
C MET A 1 3.10 -3.40 8.05
N ILE A 2 1.89 -3.04 7.60
CA ILE A 2 1.52 -3.05 6.17
C ILE A 2 2.52 -2.27 5.31
N ASP A 3 2.89 -1.07 5.74
CA ASP A 3 3.87 -0.22 5.07
C ASP A 3 5.26 -0.88 4.89
N GLN A 4 5.66 -1.79 5.79
CA GLN A 4 6.92 -2.53 5.66
C GLN A 4 6.88 -3.57 4.54
N PHE A 5 5.69 -4.11 4.19
CA PHE A 5 5.53 -4.97 3.02
C PHE A 5 5.62 -4.18 1.71
N LEU A 6 5.11 -2.95 1.71
CA LEU A 6 5.08 -2.11 0.52
C LEU A 6 6.47 -1.64 0.09
N ARG A 7 7.36 -1.36 1.06
CA ARG A 7 8.69 -0.82 0.80
C ARG A 7 9.69 -1.93 0.52
N ASP A 8 10.40 -1.84 -0.59
CA ASP A 8 11.51 -2.73 -0.93
C ASP A 8 12.67 -2.61 0.07
N SER A 9 12.96 -1.41 0.57
CA SER A 9 13.99 -1.19 1.60
C SER A 9 13.82 -2.08 2.83
N SER A 10 12.58 -2.29 3.29
CA SER A 10 12.26 -3.21 4.39
C SER A 10 11.85 -4.62 3.95
N ASN A 11 11.26 -4.76 2.77
CA ASN A 11 10.79 -6.03 2.22
C ASN A 11 11.80 -6.63 1.25
N GLN A 12 12.73 -7.40 1.80
CA GLN A 12 13.75 -8.16 1.06
C GLN A 12 13.32 -9.62 0.82
N ARG A 13 12.01 -9.92 0.86
CA ARG A 13 11.50 -11.28 0.67
C ARG A 13 11.65 -11.71 -0.78
N THR A 14 11.84 -13.01 -0.98
CA THR A 14 11.93 -13.66 -2.30
C THR A 14 10.71 -14.53 -2.63
N ASP A 15 9.70 -14.51 -1.77
CA ASP A 15 8.44 -15.22 -1.97
C ASP A 15 7.37 -14.34 -2.64
N GLU A 16 6.12 -14.81 -2.67
CA GLU A 16 5.00 -14.12 -3.32
C GLU A 16 4.62 -12.77 -2.70
N TYR A 17 5.24 -12.38 -1.58
CA TYR A 17 5.02 -11.10 -0.91
C TYR A 17 6.17 -10.11 -1.08
N GLY A 18 7.24 -10.46 -1.81
CA GLY A 18 8.41 -9.60 -2.03
C GLY A 18 8.89 -9.55 -3.48
N GLY A 19 9.93 -8.74 -3.71
CA GLY A 19 10.45 -8.46 -5.04
C GLY A 19 9.61 -7.45 -5.81
N SER A 20 8.74 -7.92 -6.71
CA SER A 20 7.95 -7.04 -7.58
C SER A 20 7.00 -6.14 -6.78
N ILE A 21 6.62 -4.98 -7.36
CA ILE A 21 5.62 -4.08 -6.77
C ILE A 21 4.28 -4.82 -6.55
N GLU A 22 3.90 -5.70 -7.47
CA GLU A 22 2.68 -6.51 -7.35
C GLU A 22 2.70 -7.42 -6.11
N ASN A 23 3.81 -8.14 -5.90
CA ASN A 23 3.98 -9.01 -4.74
C ASN A 23 3.99 -8.20 -3.43
N ARG A 24 4.64 -7.04 -3.41
CA ARG A 24 4.65 -6.16 -2.25
C ARG A 24 3.26 -5.60 -1.91
N LEU A 25 2.44 -5.30 -2.93
CA LEU A 25 1.04 -4.87 -2.76
C LEU A 25 0.08 -6.01 -2.38
N ARG A 26 0.48 -7.28 -2.57
CA ARG A 26 -0.35 -8.46 -2.28
C ARG A 26 -0.94 -8.42 -0.88
N PHE A 27 -0.10 -8.13 0.12
CA PHE A 27 -0.55 -8.10 1.52
C PHE A 27 -1.62 -7.02 1.75
N LEU A 28 -1.46 -5.83 1.17
CA LEU A 28 -2.46 -4.77 1.26
C LEU A 28 -3.78 -5.17 0.57
N ARG A 29 -3.70 -5.85 -0.59
CA ARG A 29 -4.87 -6.38 -1.31
C ARG A 29 -5.64 -7.42 -0.50
N GLU A 30 -4.93 -8.32 0.18
CA GLU A 30 -5.54 -9.33 1.04
C GLU A 30 -6.22 -8.69 2.26
N VAL A 31 -5.60 -7.67 2.85
CA VAL A 31 -6.22 -6.87 3.92
C VAL A 31 -7.50 -6.21 3.43
N PHE A 32 -7.50 -5.57 2.25
CA PHE A 32 -8.72 -4.99 1.67
C PHE A 32 -9.81 -6.04 1.46
N THR A 33 -9.45 -7.20 0.93
CA THR A 33 -10.38 -8.31 0.72
C THR A 33 -10.99 -8.78 2.04
N ALA A 34 -10.15 -9.02 3.06
CA ALA A 34 -10.61 -9.47 4.36
C ALA A 34 -11.51 -8.44 5.05
N VAL A 35 -11.17 -7.15 4.97
CA VAL A 35 -11.98 -6.07 5.56
C VAL A 35 -13.30 -5.92 4.81
N ASN A 36 -13.31 -5.94 3.47
CA ASN A 36 -14.56 -5.86 2.69
C ASN A 36 -15.46 -7.09 2.89
N ASN A 37 -14.90 -8.26 3.18
CA ASN A 37 -15.68 -9.45 3.52
C ASN A 37 -16.28 -9.36 4.93
N ALA A 38 -15.62 -8.66 5.85
CA ALA A 38 -16.07 -8.49 7.23
C ALA A 38 -16.94 -7.25 7.44
N TRP A 39 -16.83 -6.23 6.58
CA TRP A 39 -17.44 -4.92 6.75
C TRP A 39 -17.72 -4.18 5.43
N SER A 40 -18.51 -3.11 5.53
CA SER A 40 -18.87 -2.21 4.44
C SER A 40 -17.65 -1.50 3.83
N ALA A 41 -17.43 -1.63 2.52
CA ALA A 41 -16.37 -0.93 1.79
C ALA A 41 -16.57 0.60 1.81
N ASP A 42 -17.81 1.05 1.65
CA ASP A 42 -18.27 2.45 1.70
C ASP A 42 -18.15 3.10 3.09
N ARG A 43 -17.72 2.34 4.11
CA ARG A 43 -17.38 2.84 5.46
C ARG A 43 -15.95 2.53 5.88
N THR A 44 -15.12 2.04 4.95
CA THR A 44 -13.73 1.68 5.19
C THR A 44 -12.83 2.61 4.39
N GLY A 45 -11.80 3.18 5.03
CA GLY A 45 -10.78 3.96 4.34
C GLY A 45 -9.39 3.38 4.51
N VAL A 46 -8.47 3.79 3.63
CA VAL A 46 -7.05 3.46 3.73
C VAL A 46 -6.22 4.72 3.88
N ARG A 47 -5.19 4.66 4.73
CA ARG A 47 -4.20 5.72 4.88
C ARG A 47 -2.87 5.28 4.29
N LEU A 48 -2.34 6.05 3.35
CA LEU A 48 -1.03 5.85 2.75
C LEU A 48 -0.11 7.02 3.10
N SER A 49 1.16 6.74 3.26
CA SER A 49 2.19 7.75 3.53
C SER A 49 3.26 7.61 2.45
N PRO A 50 3.21 8.45 1.41
CA PRO A 50 4.19 8.43 0.35
C PRO A 50 5.61 8.54 0.94
N PRO A 51 6.56 7.73 0.48
CA PRO A 51 7.96 7.88 0.88
C PRO A 51 8.44 9.30 0.57
N MET A 52 8.95 9.96 1.62
CA MET A 52 9.70 11.20 1.54
C MET A 52 11.13 10.92 1.09
N SER A 53 11.63 11.74 0.16
CA SER A 53 12.98 11.63 -0.43
C SER A 53 14.14 11.90 0.56
N GLY A 54 13.88 12.12 1.85
CA GLY A 54 14.85 12.71 2.79
C GLY A 54 15.65 11.76 3.68
N ASN A 55 15.13 10.59 4.05
CA ASN A 55 15.66 9.82 5.21
C ASN A 55 16.11 8.38 4.90
N GLY A 56 16.60 8.09 3.69
CA GLY A 56 17.11 6.75 3.35
C GLY A 56 16.04 5.65 3.18
N MET A 57 14.75 5.99 3.29
CA MET A 57 13.62 5.14 2.87
C MET A 57 13.28 5.37 1.39
N ALA A 58 14.30 5.53 0.55
CA ALA A 58 14.14 5.63 -0.89
C ALA A 58 13.74 4.24 -1.41
N GLY A 59 12.43 4.02 -1.54
CA GLY A 59 11.97 2.90 -2.36
C GLY A 59 12.34 3.15 -3.81
N SER A 60 12.58 2.08 -4.58
CA SER A 60 13.08 2.20 -5.95
C SER A 60 12.16 3.01 -6.86
N ASP A 61 10.83 2.91 -6.63
CA ASP A 61 9.81 3.69 -7.34
C ASP A 61 8.65 4.10 -6.42
N PRO A 62 8.80 5.21 -5.68
CA PRO A 62 7.84 5.65 -4.68
C PRO A 62 6.49 6.08 -5.28
N ILE A 63 6.54 6.76 -6.42
CA ILE A 63 5.37 7.28 -7.13
C ILE A 63 4.55 6.13 -7.71
N GLU A 64 5.21 5.14 -8.32
CA GLU A 64 4.52 3.98 -8.88
C GLU A 64 3.81 3.18 -7.80
N LEU A 65 4.49 2.87 -6.69
CA LEU A 65 3.90 2.15 -5.57
C LEU A 65 2.66 2.85 -5.02
N CYS A 66 2.74 4.16 -4.76
CA CYS A 66 1.59 4.94 -4.29
C CYS A 66 0.46 5.00 -5.33
N SER A 67 0.80 5.18 -6.61
CA SER A 67 -0.19 5.22 -7.70
C SER A 67 -0.94 3.89 -7.83
N ARG A 68 -0.22 2.77 -7.74
CA ARG A 68 -0.81 1.41 -7.79
C ARG A 68 -1.66 1.12 -6.55
N ALA A 69 -1.24 1.54 -5.37
CA ALA A 69 -2.05 1.42 -4.16
C ALA A 69 -3.34 2.27 -4.22
N ALA A 70 -3.27 3.48 -4.78
CA ALA A 70 -4.43 4.34 -5.02
C ALA A 70 -5.38 3.77 -6.08
N GLN A 71 -4.85 3.21 -7.17
CA GLN A 71 -5.66 2.51 -8.17
C GLN A 71 -6.39 1.30 -7.56
N MET A 72 -5.68 0.53 -6.72
CA MET A 72 -6.26 -0.62 -6.03
C MET A 72 -7.41 -0.21 -5.10
N HIS A 73 -7.26 0.89 -4.35
CA HIS A 73 -8.35 1.46 -3.55
C HIS A 73 -9.65 1.62 -4.36
N ASN A 74 -9.56 2.08 -5.62
CA ASN A 74 -10.73 2.27 -6.49
C ASN A 74 -11.40 0.93 -6.86
N THR A 75 -10.62 -0.12 -7.10
CA THR A 75 -11.15 -1.46 -7.38
C THR A 75 -11.96 -2.02 -6.21
N PHE A 76 -11.55 -1.71 -4.97
CA PHE A 76 -12.25 -2.15 -3.76
C PHE A 76 -13.37 -1.20 -3.30
N GLN A 77 -13.59 -0.09 -4.03
CA GLN A 77 -14.62 0.91 -3.75
C GLN A 77 -14.65 1.37 -2.29
N LEU A 78 -13.47 1.56 -1.71
CA LEU A 78 -13.32 2.05 -0.36
C LEU A 78 -13.86 3.49 -0.25
N ALA A 79 -14.31 3.85 0.95
CA ALA A 79 -14.95 5.13 1.25
C ALA A 79 -14.03 6.34 1.02
N TYR A 80 -12.75 6.20 1.42
CA TYR A 80 -11.77 7.28 1.29
C TYR A 80 -10.33 6.77 1.26
N LEU A 81 -9.50 7.56 0.57
CA LEU A 81 -8.06 7.45 0.58
C LEU A 81 -7.48 8.67 1.32
N HIS A 82 -6.78 8.43 2.42
CA HIS A 82 -6.07 9.45 3.16
C HIS A 82 -4.59 9.40 2.79
N ILE A 83 -4.08 10.46 2.14
CA ILE A 83 -2.65 10.63 1.88
C ILE A 83 -2.07 11.54 2.96
N ALA A 84 -1.09 11.04 3.70
CA ALA A 84 -0.32 11.88 4.62
C ALA A 84 0.69 12.70 3.81
N GLU A 85 0.56 14.03 3.85
CA GLU A 85 1.61 14.93 3.40
C GLU A 85 2.69 15.04 4.47
N ALA A 86 3.92 15.20 4.01
CA ALA A 86 5.03 15.43 4.91
C ALA A 86 5.33 16.92 4.91
N ILE A 87 5.32 17.49 6.13
CA ILE A 87 5.59 18.89 6.42
C ILE A 87 7.10 19.05 6.62
#